data_AF-A0A0F6W5M1-F1
#
_entry.id   AF-A0A0F6W5M1-F1
#
_cell.length_a   1.000
_cell.length_b   1.000
_cell.length_c   1.000
_cell.angle_alpha   90.00
_cell.angle_beta   90.00
_cell.angle_gamma   90.00
#
_symmetry.space_group_name_H-M   'P 1'
#
loop_
_entity.id
_entity.type
_entity.pdbx_description
1 polymer ?
#
loop_
_entity_poly.entity_id
_entity_poly.type
_entity_poly.pdbx_seq_one_letter_code
_entity_poly.pdbx_strand_id
1 'polypeptide(L)'
;MHLERESTCDPTQLVGRPSGRAGHVHLGDPTRHRACHGDSPRSVPPLRGRGARRRADAVRMGHERTRPGSHAPLGAWRSTRSARTVRAMIVEYVRYRVAPERGALLEQAWREASALLRASPHCLAYELTRCAKDPARYVVRLEWDSPEGHLEGFRKSAAFAEFVAHVRPFIADIEEMEHYAPTGVGSRSTIFDAAGGVATFFRLAHEMHARMKADALLGPHFARAAESHVPHLAMWLVEVFGGPKLYSETLGDIAPILRRHAGLRIDDAQRERFVRVAADAAAHVVADVRAREAIVRYVAWGARVAQENSAPERVPNAQAGVPTWGWDDR
;
A
#
# COMPACT_ATOMS: atom_id res chain seq x y z
N MET A 1 13.93 -37.63 -7.40
CA MET A 1 14.50 -38.30 -6.22
C MET A 1 15.27 -37.22 -5.47
N HIS A 2 14.58 -36.45 -4.62
CA HIS A 2 14.71 -36.45 -3.15
C HIS A 2 16.11 -36.03 -2.65
N LEU A 3 16.33 -35.13 -1.69
CA LEU A 3 15.50 -34.29 -0.80
C LEU A 3 16.48 -33.34 -0.06
N GLU A 4 16.04 -32.10 0.19
CA GLU A 4 16.23 -31.24 1.37
C GLU A 4 17.52 -31.21 2.23
N ARG A 5 17.94 -29.98 2.58
CA ARG A 5 18.03 -29.53 3.99
C ARG A 5 18.06 -28.00 4.10
N GLU A 6 17.20 -27.50 4.98
CA GLU A 6 17.01 -26.13 5.43
C GLU A 6 18.22 -25.63 6.25
N SER A 7 18.51 -24.33 6.18
CA SER A 7 19.54 -23.67 7.00
C SER A 7 18.91 -22.55 7.80
N THR A 8 18.54 -22.86 9.05
CA THR A 8 18.18 -21.92 10.11
C THR A 8 19.47 -21.45 10.79
N CYS A 9 19.70 -20.14 10.88
CA CYS A 9 20.88 -19.58 11.52
C CYS A 9 20.60 -19.23 13.00
N ASP A 10 21.33 -19.88 13.90
CA ASP A 10 21.30 -19.76 15.36
C ASP A 10 22.12 -18.53 15.83
N PRO A 11 21.57 -17.60 16.62
CA PRO A 11 22.26 -16.40 17.07
C PRO A 11 22.91 -16.62 18.45
N THR A 12 23.83 -17.57 18.57
CA THR A 12 24.54 -17.80 19.85
C THR A 12 26.03 -18.07 19.70
N GLN A 13 26.76 -17.29 18.89
CA GLN A 13 28.22 -17.22 19.00
C GLN A 13 28.73 -15.82 18.67
N LEU A 14 29.02 -15.04 19.71
CA LEU A 14 30.03 -13.96 19.76
C LEU A 14 30.02 -13.34 21.17
N VAL A 15 30.72 -13.96 22.11
CA VAL A 15 31.02 -13.37 23.42
C VAL A 15 32.53 -13.25 23.55
N GLY A 16 33.06 -12.05 23.30
CA GLY A 16 34.41 -11.63 23.67
C GLY A 16 34.35 -10.83 24.97
N ARG A 17 35.00 -11.33 26.02
CA ARG A 17 35.18 -10.64 27.31
C ARG A 17 36.05 -9.40 27.16
N PRO A 18 35.84 -8.39 28.02
CA PRO A 18 36.99 -7.78 28.68
C PRO A 18 36.86 -7.71 30.21
N SER A 19 38.01 -7.91 30.84
CA SER A 19 38.31 -7.75 32.26
C SER A 19 38.47 -6.27 32.64
N GLY A 20 37.92 -5.87 33.79
CA GLY A 20 38.23 -4.58 34.42
C GLY A 20 37.53 -4.42 35.77
N ARG A 21 38.32 -4.47 36.86
CA ARG A 21 37.90 -4.25 38.25
C ARG A 21 37.94 -2.76 38.62
N ALA A 22 36.94 -2.30 39.37
CA ALA A 22 36.96 -1.32 40.48
C ALA A 22 35.52 -0.75 40.59
N GLY A 23 34.89 -0.49 41.73
CA GLY A 23 35.18 -0.61 43.15
C GLY A 23 33.88 -0.17 43.88
N HIS A 24 33.63 -0.73 45.06
CA HIS A 24 32.45 -0.45 45.89
C HIS A 24 32.35 1.01 46.34
N VAL A 25 31.13 1.56 46.34
CA VAL A 25 30.64 2.48 47.39
C VAL A 25 29.16 2.19 47.66
N HIS A 26 28.79 2.25 48.93
CA HIS A 26 27.54 1.78 49.53
C HIS A 26 26.70 2.98 50.01
N LEU A 27 25.39 2.71 50.19
CA LEU A 27 24.39 3.33 51.08
C LEU A 27 23.52 4.49 50.58
N GLY A 28 22.20 4.26 50.71
CA GLY A 28 21.14 5.27 50.69
C GLY A 28 19.73 4.69 50.46
N ASP A 29 19.13 4.05 51.47
CA ASP A 29 17.67 3.84 51.61
C ASP A 29 17.07 5.13 52.23
N PRO A 30 15.83 5.56 51.92
CA PRO A 30 14.68 5.10 52.71
C PRO A 30 13.31 5.03 51.98
N THR A 31 12.66 3.87 52.12
CA THR A 31 11.25 3.66 52.55
C THR A 31 10.03 4.29 51.84
N ARG A 32 9.08 3.36 51.53
CA ARG A 32 7.61 3.38 51.77
C ARG A 32 6.70 4.37 51.02
N HIS A 33 5.86 3.83 50.13
CA HIS A 33 4.45 4.24 49.95
C HIS A 33 3.59 3.02 49.56
N ARG A 34 2.82 2.48 50.51
CA ARG A 34 1.34 2.55 50.64
C ARG A 34 0.56 1.99 49.44
N ALA A 35 -0.01 0.80 49.67
CA ALA A 35 -1.05 0.18 48.88
C ALA A 35 -2.37 0.94 48.99
N CYS A 36 -3.08 1.06 47.86
CA CYS A 36 -4.50 1.43 47.82
C CYS A 36 -5.25 0.33 47.05
N HIS A 37 -6.11 -0.40 47.77
CA HIS A 37 -7.17 -1.23 47.21
C HIS A 37 -8.26 -0.36 46.56
N GLY A 38 -8.88 -0.86 45.50
CA GLY A 38 -9.99 -0.19 44.81
C GLY A 38 -10.73 -1.13 43.85
N ASP A 39 -11.71 -1.81 44.45
CA ASP A 39 -12.89 -2.53 43.94
C ASP A 39 -13.22 -2.62 42.44
N SER A 40 -13.55 -3.87 42.05
CA SER A 40 -14.30 -4.28 40.86
C SER A 40 -15.81 -4.00 40.97
N PRO A 41 -16.53 -3.77 39.86
CA PRO A 41 -17.96 -4.07 39.80
C PRO A 41 -18.33 -5.15 38.76
N ARG A 42 -18.86 -6.21 39.34
CA ARG A 42 -19.91 -7.19 38.95
C ARG A 42 -20.51 -7.21 37.53
N SER A 43 -20.66 -8.46 37.11
CA SER A 43 -21.23 -9.04 35.89
C SER A 43 -22.76 -8.86 35.73
N VAL A 44 -23.21 -8.75 34.48
CA VAL A 44 -24.63 -8.68 34.05
C VAL A 44 -25.11 -10.08 33.59
N PRO A 45 -26.35 -10.54 33.90
CA PRO A 45 -26.87 -11.83 33.41
C PRO A 45 -27.65 -11.71 32.08
N PRO A 46 -27.80 -12.80 31.30
CA PRO A 46 -28.40 -12.75 29.97
C PRO A 46 -29.92 -12.97 29.96
N LEU A 47 -30.60 -12.30 29.03
CA LEU A 47 -32.03 -12.48 28.71
C LEU A 47 -32.24 -13.69 27.78
N ARG A 48 -33.10 -14.63 28.18
CA ARG A 48 -33.65 -15.69 27.33
C ARG A 48 -34.98 -15.25 26.71
N GLY A 49 -35.14 -15.44 25.40
CA GLY A 49 -36.39 -15.19 24.67
C GLY A 49 -36.58 -16.11 23.47
N ARG A 50 -37.35 -17.18 23.72
CA ARG A 50 -38.12 -18.13 22.88
C ARG A 50 -38.17 -17.93 21.35
N GLY A 51 -38.04 -19.05 20.63
CA GLY A 51 -38.22 -19.13 19.18
C GLY A 51 -39.62 -19.51 18.69
N ALA A 52 -39.74 -19.66 17.37
CA ALA A 52 -40.81 -20.38 16.69
C ALA A 52 -40.30 -20.87 15.32
N ARG A 53 -40.34 -22.19 15.10
CA ARG A 53 -40.12 -22.83 13.81
C ARG A 53 -41.45 -22.84 13.04
N ARG A 54 -41.43 -22.60 11.72
CA ARG A 54 -42.51 -23.06 10.82
C ARG A 54 -41.89 -23.80 9.64
N ARG A 55 -42.48 -24.97 9.37
CA ARG A 55 -42.19 -25.89 8.27
C ARG A 55 -42.79 -25.35 6.97
N ALA A 56 -42.18 -25.66 5.83
CA ALA A 56 -42.79 -25.55 4.52
C ALA A 56 -42.72 -26.91 3.82
N ASP A 57 -43.86 -27.29 3.26
CA ASP A 57 -44.18 -28.58 2.67
C ASP A 57 -43.52 -28.80 1.30
N ALA A 58 -43.15 -30.06 1.05
CA ALA A 58 -42.64 -30.53 -0.23
C ALA A 58 -43.81 -31.06 -1.09
N VAL A 59 -44.00 -30.47 -2.27
CA VAL A 59 -44.85 -31.03 -3.33
C VAL A 59 -43.97 -31.75 -4.34
N ARG A 60 -44.27 -33.04 -4.51
CA ARG A 60 -43.64 -34.00 -5.42
C ARG A 60 -44.51 -34.07 -6.68
N MET A 61 -43.94 -33.84 -7.86
CA MET A 61 -44.62 -34.04 -9.15
C MET A 61 -43.81 -34.94 -10.08
N GLY A 62 -44.46 -36.06 -10.45
CA GLY A 62 -44.48 -36.73 -11.75
C GLY A 62 -43.20 -36.88 -12.57
N HIS A 63 -42.69 -38.11 -12.62
CA HIS A 63 -41.86 -38.61 -13.71
C HIS A 63 -42.72 -38.95 -14.91
N GLU A 64 -42.39 -38.43 -16.10
CA GLU A 64 -42.70 -39.11 -17.35
C GLU A 64 -41.56 -38.93 -18.36
N ARG A 65 -41.21 -40.03 -19.03
CA ARG A 65 -39.98 -40.22 -19.81
C ARG A 65 -40.26 -39.98 -21.29
N THR A 66 -39.46 -39.15 -21.94
CA THR A 66 -39.23 -39.21 -23.39
C THR A 66 -37.80 -38.81 -23.73
N ARG A 67 -37.09 -39.66 -24.46
CA ARG A 67 -35.88 -39.42 -25.28
C ARG A 67 -35.92 -40.41 -26.46
N PRO A 68 -35.22 -40.20 -27.58
CA PRO A 68 -34.22 -39.16 -27.85
C PRO A 68 -34.40 -38.40 -29.19
N GLY A 69 -33.98 -37.14 -29.22
CA GLY A 69 -33.74 -36.38 -30.46
C GLY A 69 -32.34 -35.76 -30.38
N SER A 70 -31.52 -36.08 -31.36
CA SER A 70 -30.11 -35.71 -31.51
C SER A 70 -29.93 -34.20 -31.71
N HIS A 71 -29.36 -33.50 -30.73
CA HIS A 71 -28.74 -32.20 -30.94
C HIS A 71 -27.33 -32.18 -30.36
N ALA A 72 -26.39 -31.86 -31.23
CA ALA A 72 -24.97 -31.71 -30.93
C ALA A 72 -24.76 -30.71 -29.79
N PRO A 73 -23.84 -30.96 -28.84
CA PRO A 73 -23.56 -29.99 -27.79
C PRO A 73 -22.83 -28.79 -28.39
N LEU A 74 -23.40 -27.60 -28.18
CA LEU A 74 -22.71 -26.34 -28.30
C LEU A 74 -21.42 -26.42 -27.50
N GLY A 75 -20.29 -26.18 -28.19
CA GLY A 75 -18.95 -26.24 -27.62
C GLY A 75 -18.86 -25.41 -26.35
N ALA A 76 -18.62 -26.10 -25.25
CA ALA A 76 -18.15 -25.47 -24.02
C ALA A 76 -16.79 -24.84 -24.32
N TRP A 77 -16.78 -23.53 -24.56
CA TRP A 77 -15.59 -22.72 -24.40
C TRP A 77 -15.19 -22.78 -22.92
N ARG A 78 -14.46 -23.83 -22.54
CA ARG A 78 -13.68 -23.80 -21.33
C ARG A 78 -12.60 -22.77 -21.58
N SER A 79 -12.85 -21.55 -21.11
CA SER A 79 -11.79 -20.60 -20.83
C SER A 79 -10.86 -21.28 -19.83
N THR A 80 -9.80 -21.91 -20.33
CA THR A 80 -8.57 -22.11 -19.56
C THR A 80 -7.93 -20.73 -19.40
N ARG A 81 -8.59 -19.85 -18.65
CA ARG A 81 -7.86 -18.80 -17.95
C ARG A 81 -6.98 -19.56 -16.98
N SER A 82 -5.71 -19.72 -17.37
CA SER A 82 -4.64 -19.89 -16.40
C SER A 82 -4.93 -18.85 -15.32
N ALA A 83 -5.26 -19.32 -14.12
CA ALA A 83 -5.37 -18.45 -12.96
C ALA A 83 -3.96 -17.93 -12.74
N ARG A 84 -3.64 -16.81 -13.40
CA ARG A 84 -2.40 -16.08 -13.19
C ARG A 84 -2.43 -15.75 -11.71
N THR A 85 -1.60 -16.44 -10.93
CA THR A 85 -1.50 -16.24 -9.48
C THR A 85 -1.26 -14.76 -9.27
N VAL A 86 -2.28 -14.05 -8.81
CA VAL A 86 -2.12 -12.67 -8.39
C VAL A 86 -1.14 -12.74 -7.24
N ARG A 87 0.04 -12.15 -7.39
CA ARG A 87 1.01 -12.01 -6.30
C ARG A 87 0.28 -11.28 -5.17
N ALA A 88 0.00 -11.99 -4.08
CA ALA A 88 -0.82 -11.45 -3.01
C ALA A 88 0.05 -10.56 -2.12
N MET A 89 -0.41 -9.32 -1.91
CA MET A 89 0.16 -8.41 -0.93
C MET A 89 0.20 -9.07 0.45
N ILE A 90 1.29 -8.84 1.19
CA ILE A 90 1.45 -9.30 2.57
C ILE A 90 1.69 -8.14 3.52
N VAL A 91 1.32 -8.35 4.78
CA VAL A 91 1.61 -7.44 5.88
C VAL A 91 2.65 -8.09 6.78
N GLU A 92 3.75 -7.40 7.03
CA GLU A 92 4.73 -7.80 8.03
C GLU A 92 4.48 -7.03 9.33
N TYR A 93 4.44 -7.73 10.46
CA TYR A 93 4.46 -7.11 11.77
C TYR A 93 5.77 -7.41 12.47
N VAL A 94 6.44 -6.35 12.94
CA VAL A 94 7.60 -6.45 13.84
C VAL A 94 7.21 -5.90 15.19
N ARG A 95 7.17 -6.74 16.22
CA ARG A 95 6.92 -6.30 17.60
C ARG A 95 8.23 -6.13 18.32
N TYR A 96 8.45 -4.96 18.91
CA TYR A 96 9.60 -4.68 19.76
C TYR A 96 9.19 -4.55 21.21
N ARG A 97 10.11 -4.93 22.09
CA ARG A 97 10.16 -4.48 23.48
C ARG A 97 11.49 -3.79 23.75
N VAL A 98 11.49 -2.46 23.70
CA VAL A 98 12.67 -1.61 23.87
C VAL A 98 12.63 -0.95 25.24
N ALA A 99 13.78 -0.86 25.90
CA ALA A 99 13.90 -0.10 27.14
C ALA A 99 13.42 1.36 26.92
N PRO A 100 12.57 1.95 27.80
CA PRO A 100 11.94 3.25 27.54
C PRO A 100 12.92 4.38 27.18
N GLU A 101 14.11 4.39 27.77
CA GLU A 101 15.18 5.35 27.50
C GLU A 101 15.77 5.25 26.09
N ARG A 102 15.62 4.08 25.43
CA ARG A 102 16.05 3.83 24.06
C ARG A 102 14.93 4.06 23.03
N GLY A 103 13.69 4.35 23.46
CA GLY A 103 12.53 4.52 22.58
C GLY A 103 12.71 5.63 21.54
N ALA A 104 13.22 6.81 21.95
CA ALA A 104 13.49 7.91 21.02
C ALA A 104 14.55 7.56 19.96
N LEU A 105 15.54 6.73 20.32
CA LEU A 105 16.56 6.24 19.38
C LEU A 105 15.95 5.27 18.36
N LEU A 106 15.02 4.39 18.78
CA LEU A 106 14.29 3.52 17.87
C LEU A 106 13.48 4.34 16.85
N GLU A 107 12.74 5.34 17.33
CA GLU A 107 11.91 6.21 16.49
C GLU A 107 12.76 6.98 15.46
N GLN A 108 13.95 7.45 15.85
CA GLN A 108 14.89 8.09 14.94
C GLN A 108 15.48 7.09 13.92
N ALA A 109 15.92 5.91 14.37
CA ALA A 109 16.46 4.88 13.48
C ALA A 109 15.44 4.47 12.41
N TRP A 110 14.18 4.29 12.79
CA TRP A 110 13.10 4.00 11.83
C TRP A 110 12.81 5.17 10.90
N ARG A 111 12.89 6.42 11.37
CA ARG A 111 12.72 7.60 10.51
C ARG A 111 13.76 7.63 9.39
N GLU A 112 15.02 7.32 9.70
CA GLU A 112 16.10 7.22 8.71
C GLU A 112 15.90 6.02 7.78
N ALA A 113 15.71 4.83 8.34
CA ALA A 113 15.52 3.58 7.58
C ALA A 113 14.31 3.65 6.62
N SER A 114 13.26 4.39 7.02
CA SER A 114 12.04 4.53 6.24
C SER A 114 12.21 5.23 4.88
N ALA A 115 13.27 6.02 4.71
CA ALA A 115 13.59 6.62 3.41
C ALA A 115 13.95 5.55 2.36
N LEU A 116 14.66 4.50 2.77
CA LEU A 116 15.04 3.36 1.92
C LEU A 116 13.83 2.49 1.57
N LEU A 117 12.91 2.33 2.53
CA LEU A 117 11.63 1.66 2.28
C LEU A 117 10.79 2.43 1.25
N ARG A 118 10.68 3.76 1.39
CA ARG A 118 9.93 4.61 0.45
C ARG A 118 10.48 4.55 -0.98
N ALA A 119 11.79 4.34 -1.13
CA ALA A 119 12.42 4.21 -2.44
C ALA A 119 12.24 2.80 -3.08
N SER A 120 11.83 1.80 -2.29
CA SER A 120 11.64 0.43 -2.78
C SER A 120 10.35 0.32 -3.60
N PRO A 121 10.39 -0.26 -4.82
CA PRO A 121 9.17 -0.51 -5.60
C PRO A 121 8.29 -1.61 -4.98
N HIS A 122 8.80 -2.35 -3.99
CA HIS A 122 8.08 -3.45 -3.33
C HIS A 122 7.44 -3.06 -2.00
N CYS A 123 7.93 -2.00 -1.34
CA CYS A 123 7.34 -1.54 -0.07
C CYS A 123 6.20 -0.58 -0.36
N LEU A 124 4.98 -0.99 -0.02
CA LEU A 124 3.77 -0.22 -0.31
C LEU A 124 3.46 0.80 0.79
N ALA A 125 3.70 0.43 2.05
CA ALA A 125 3.47 1.28 3.21
C ALA A 125 4.26 0.78 4.42
N TYR A 126 4.50 1.67 5.37
CA TYR A 126 5.03 1.32 6.69
C TYR A 126 4.47 2.24 7.77
N GLU A 127 4.43 1.74 9.00
CA GLU A 127 3.95 2.48 10.16
C GLU A 127 4.69 1.98 11.40
N LEU A 128 5.27 2.89 12.19
CA LEU A 128 5.78 2.59 13.53
C LEU A 128 4.81 3.18 14.55
N THR A 129 4.30 2.33 15.44
CA THR A 129 3.39 2.73 16.53
C THR A 129 3.98 2.36 17.88
N ARG A 130 3.77 3.23 18.88
CA ARG A 130 4.11 2.96 20.27
C ARG A 130 2.85 2.67 21.06
N CYS A 131 2.89 1.65 21.91
CA CYS A 131 1.77 1.34 22.80
C CYS A 131 1.56 2.50 23.80
N ALA A 132 0.34 3.06 23.83
CA ALA A 132 0.02 4.16 24.74
C ALA A 132 0.01 3.75 26.22
N LYS A 133 -0.19 2.47 26.53
CA LYS A 133 -0.25 1.94 27.91
C LYS A 133 1.08 1.39 28.43
N ASP A 134 1.96 0.97 27.52
CA ASP A 134 3.27 0.40 27.84
C ASP A 134 4.29 0.98 26.86
N PRO A 135 4.94 2.11 27.19
CA PRO A 135 5.86 2.80 26.27
C PRO A 135 7.07 1.98 25.82
N ALA A 136 7.35 0.84 26.47
CA ALA A 136 8.40 -0.07 26.04
C ALA A 136 8.01 -0.89 24.79
N ARG A 137 6.72 -0.96 24.44
CA ARG A 137 6.23 -1.76 23.32
C ARG A 137 6.03 -0.91 22.07
N TYR A 138 6.62 -1.38 20.98
CA TYR A 138 6.40 -0.81 19.65
C TYR A 138 5.93 -1.90 18.69
N VAL A 139 5.14 -1.49 17.70
CA VAL A 139 4.75 -2.33 16.57
C VAL A 139 5.07 -1.59 15.30
N VAL A 140 5.87 -2.23 14.45
CA VAL A 140 6.02 -1.84 13.05
C VAL A 140 5.07 -2.68 12.23
N ARG A 141 4.38 -2.03 11.30
CA ARG A 141 3.58 -2.67 10.28
C ARG A 141 4.12 -2.28 8.91
N LEU A 142 4.56 -3.23 8.11
CA LEU A 142 4.97 -3.00 6.72
C LEU A 142 3.98 -3.68 5.77
N GLU A 143 3.72 -3.06 4.63
CA GLU A 143 2.97 -3.65 3.52
C GLU A 143 3.94 -3.88 2.35
N TRP A 144 3.96 -5.10 1.84
CA TRP A 144 4.78 -5.50 0.71
C TRP A 144 3.92 -5.95 -0.45
N ASP A 145 4.33 -5.64 -1.68
CA ASP A 145 3.60 -6.04 -2.89
C ASP A 145 3.39 -7.56 -3.00
N SER A 146 4.28 -8.34 -2.39
CA SER A 146 4.33 -9.79 -2.39
C SER A 146 5.39 -10.33 -1.42
N PRO A 147 5.30 -11.61 -0.99
CA PRO A 147 6.40 -12.27 -0.28
C PRO A 147 7.71 -12.22 -1.07
N GLU A 148 7.66 -12.44 -2.38
CA GLU A 148 8.85 -12.44 -3.23
C GLU A 148 9.45 -11.03 -3.35
N GLY A 149 8.63 -10.00 -3.50
CA GLY A 149 9.10 -8.61 -3.56
C GLY A 149 9.79 -8.17 -2.28
N HIS A 150 9.36 -8.65 -1.11
CA HIS A 150 10.09 -8.46 0.13
C HIS A 150 11.38 -9.29 0.19
N LEU A 151 11.27 -10.62 0.09
CA LEU A 151 12.36 -11.55 0.41
C LEU A 151 13.45 -11.60 -0.67
N GLU A 152 13.05 -11.53 -1.93
CA GLU A 152 13.95 -11.62 -3.08
C GLU A 152 14.24 -10.23 -3.66
N GLY A 153 13.27 -9.31 -3.60
CA GLY A 153 13.42 -7.94 -4.06
C GLY A 153 14.18 -7.07 -3.04
N PHE A 154 13.50 -6.64 -1.97
CA PHE A 154 14.07 -5.69 -1.03
C PHE A 154 15.24 -6.28 -0.23
N ARG A 155 15.09 -7.45 0.40
CA ARG A 155 16.12 -8.03 1.29
C ARG A 155 17.44 -8.39 0.61
N LYS A 156 17.44 -8.57 -0.71
CA LYS A 156 18.67 -8.83 -1.49
C LYS A 156 19.20 -7.59 -2.21
N SER A 157 18.52 -6.44 -2.06
CA SER A 157 18.95 -5.18 -2.66
C SER A 157 20.13 -4.56 -1.89
N ALA A 158 20.88 -3.67 -2.55
CA ALA A 158 21.93 -2.88 -1.90
C ALA A 158 21.38 -2.01 -0.76
N ALA A 159 20.15 -1.49 -0.91
CA ALA A 159 19.48 -0.66 0.10
C ALA A 159 19.21 -1.41 1.41
N PHE A 160 19.10 -2.74 1.37
CA PHE A 160 18.85 -3.53 2.58
C PHE A 160 20.01 -3.50 3.56
N ALA A 161 21.26 -3.49 3.09
CA ALA A 161 22.42 -3.43 3.97
C ALA A 161 22.43 -2.13 4.79
N GLU A 162 22.09 -1.01 4.17
CA GLU A 162 21.96 0.30 4.81
C GLU A 162 20.74 0.32 5.77
N PHE A 163 19.60 -0.22 5.34
CA PHE A 163 18.42 -0.36 6.18
C PHE A 163 18.73 -1.12 7.48
N VAL A 164 19.40 -2.27 7.36
CA VAL A 164 19.83 -3.07 8.51
C VAL A 164 20.81 -2.31 9.38
N ALA A 165 21.69 -1.49 8.83
CA ALA A 165 22.63 -0.70 9.64
C ALA A 165 21.90 0.24 10.63
N HIS A 166 20.80 0.88 10.21
CA HIS A 166 19.98 1.72 11.09
C HIS A 166 19.28 0.92 12.20
N VAL A 167 18.65 -0.22 11.86
CA VAL A 167 17.82 -0.98 12.82
C VAL A 167 18.58 -2.04 13.62
N ARG A 168 19.81 -2.38 13.23
CA ARG A 168 20.67 -3.38 13.90
C ARG A 168 20.76 -3.23 15.42
N PRO A 169 20.89 -2.01 16.00
CA PRO A 169 20.96 -1.86 17.45
C PRO A 169 19.72 -2.38 18.20
N PHE A 170 18.60 -2.60 17.52
CA PHE A 170 17.33 -3.02 18.12
C PHE A 170 16.91 -4.44 17.76
N ILE A 171 17.73 -5.21 17.02
CA ILE A 171 17.39 -6.58 16.60
C ILE A 171 17.14 -7.50 17.81
N ALA A 172 17.95 -7.34 18.86
CA ALA A 172 17.80 -8.13 20.09
C ALA A 172 16.53 -7.78 20.89
N ASP A 173 15.88 -6.65 20.58
CA ASP A 173 14.65 -6.19 21.22
C ASP A 173 13.38 -6.67 20.49
N ILE A 174 13.51 -7.46 19.42
CA ILE A 174 12.39 -7.96 18.61
C ILE A 174 11.74 -9.18 19.29
N GLU A 175 10.45 -9.10 19.57
CA GLU A 175 9.63 -10.18 20.12
C GLU A 175 8.92 -11.00 19.02
N GLU A 176 8.69 -10.42 17.86
CA GLU A 176 8.01 -11.05 16.72
C GLU A 176 8.41 -10.35 15.42
N MET A 177 8.60 -11.11 14.35
CA MET A 177 8.80 -10.61 12.98
C MET A 177 8.20 -11.64 12.03
N GLU A 178 6.95 -11.41 11.62
CA GLU A 178 6.17 -12.39 10.87
C GLU A 178 5.37 -11.77 9.72
N HIS A 179 5.09 -12.59 8.70
CA HIS A 179 4.28 -12.21 7.55
C HIS A 179 2.86 -12.75 7.64
N TYR A 180 1.88 -11.90 7.33
CA TYR A 180 0.46 -12.22 7.39
C TYR A 180 -0.23 -11.87 6.08
N ALA A 181 -1.17 -12.73 5.68
CA ALA A 181 -2.08 -12.44 4.59
C ALA A 181 -3.23 -11.53 5.07
N PRO A 182 -3.55 -10.43 4.37
CA PRO A 182 -4.76 -9.65 4.64
C PRO A 182 -6.02 -10.53 4.49
N THR A 183 -6.96 -10.40 5.43
CA THR A 183 -8.24 -11.14 5.40
C THR A 183 -9.38 -10.35 4.77
N GLY A 184 -9.14 -9.10 4.36
CA GLY A 184 -10.16 -8.18 3.85
C GLY A 184 -11.02 -7.51 4.94
N VAL A 185 -10.83 -7.88 6.22
CA VAL A 185 -11.50 -7.22 7.34
C VAL A 185 -10.63 -6.05 7.81
N GLY A 186 -10.94 -4.83 7.38
CA GLY A 186 -10.24 -3.61 7.79
C GLY A 186 -10.80 -2.34 7.15
N SER A 187 -10.47 -1.19 7.72
CA SER A 187 -10.91 0.14 7.22
C SER A 187 -9.76 0.96 6.61
N ARG A 188 -8.60 0.36 6.33
CA ARG A 188 -7.50 1.03 5.59
C ARG A 188 -7.93 1.19 4.14
N SER A 189 -8.67 2.26 3.87
CA SER A 189 -9.11 2.68 2.54
C SER A 189 -7.93 3.28 1.79
N THR A 190 -7.70 2.87 0.55
CA THR A 190 -6.81 3.61 -0.37
C THR A 190 -7.47 4.92 -0.80
N ILE A 191 -6.71 5.83 -1.42
CA ILE A 191 -7.30 7.00 -2.09
C ILE A 191 -8.26 6.52 -3.19
N PHE A 192 -7.91 5.42 -3.87
CA PHE A 192 -8.76 4.80 -4.86
C PHE A 192 -10.13 4.40 -4.31
N ASP A 193 -10.16 3.70 -3.17
CA ASP A 193 -11.40 3.27 -2.52
C ASP A 193 -12.24 4.47 -2.07
N ALA A 194 -11.61 5.46 -1.43
CA ALA A 194 -12.27 6.67 -0.94
C ALA A 194 -12.85 7.53 -2.07
N ALA A 195 -12.18 7.57 -3.23
CA ALA A 195 -12.66 8.28 -4.40
C ALA A 195 -13.85 7.59 -5.09
N GLY A 196 -14.17 6.34 -4.74
CA GLY A 196 -15.26 5.57 -5.35
C GLY A 196 -14.81 4.61 -6.47
N GLY A 197 -13.53 4.23 -6.46
CA GLY A 197 -12.98 3.15 -7.29
C GLY A 197 -12.90 3.45 -8.79
N VAL A 198 -12.83 2.39 -9.60
CA VAL A 198 -12.52 2.46 -11.05
C VAL A 198 -13.45 3.42 -11.79
N ALA A 199 -14.76 3.34 -11.53
CA ALA A 199 -15.75 4.16 -12.21
C ALA A 199 -15.53 5.66 -12.00
N THR A 200 -15.11 6.07 -10.80
CA THR A 200 -14.77 7.48 -10.53
C THR A 200 -13.52 7.90 -11.30
N PHE A 201 -12.46 7.10 -11.34
CA PHE A 201 -11.24 7.49 -12.07
C PHE A 201 -11.44 7.57 -13.58
N PHE A 202 -12.26 6.70 -14.17
CA PHE A 202 -12.62 6.82 -15.58
C PHE A 202 -13.42 8.09 -15.86
N ARG A 203 -14.38 8.44 -14.98
CA ARG A 203 -15.09 9.73 -15.08
C ARG A 203 -14.17 10.92 -14.91
N LEU A 204 -13.24 10.85 -13.94
CA LEU A 204 -12.27 11.91 -13.66
C LEU A 204 -11.35 12.14 -14.86
N ALA A 205 -10.78 11.08 -15.43
CA ALA A 205 -9.93 11.19 -16.62
C ALA A 205 -10.68 11.80 -17.81
N HIS A 206 -11.94 11.39 -18.02
CA HIS A 206 -12.79 11.96 -19.05
C HIS A 206 -13.06 13.46 -18.81
N GLU A 207 -13.48 13.83 -17.59
CA GLU A 207 -13.80 15.20 -17.22
C GLU A 207 -12.57 16.13 -17.32
N MET A 208 -11.42 15.68 -16.81
CA MET A 208 -10.15 16.38 -16.93
C MET A 208 -9.81 16.65 -18.40
N HIS A 209 -9.80 15.61 -19.22
CA HIS A 209 -9.44 15.73 -20.63
C HIS A 209 -10.42 16.63 -21.40
N ALA A 210 -11.73 16.50 -21.16
CA ALA A 210 -12.74 17.34 -21.79
C ALA A 210 -12.52 18.82 -21.48
N ARG A 211 -12.26 19.16 -20.22
CA ARG A 211 -11.98 20.54 -19.80
C ARG A 211 -10.65 21.06 -20.36
N MET A 212 -9.60 20.24 -20.35
CA MET A 212 -8.30 20.61 -20.91
C MET A 212 -8.37 20.88 -22.41
N LYS A 213 -9.14 20.07 -23.15
CA LYS A 213 -9.36 20.27 -24.59
C LYS A 213 -10.13 21.55 -24.89
N ALA A 214 -11.06 21.94 -24.02
CA ALA A 214 -11.86 23.16 -24.15
C ALA A 214 -11.14 24.43 -23.67
N ASP A 215 -10.05 24.29 -22.91
CA ASP A 215 -9.30 25.42 -22.37
C ASP A 215 -8.46 26.12 -23.46
N ALA A 216 -8.47 27.46 -23.47
CA ALA A 216 -7.78 28.24 -24.51
C ALA A 216 -6.25 28.09 -24.48
N LEU A 217 -5.66 27.91 -23.29
CA LEU A 217 -4.21 27.78 -23.12
C LEU A 217 -3.75 26.33 -23.31
N LEU A 218 -4.52 25.36 -22.80
CA LEU A 218 -4.15 23.94 -22.84
C LEU A 218 -4.60 23.23 -24.12
N GLY A 219 -5.75 23.62 -24.68
CA GLY A 219 -6.43 22.96 -25.79
C GLY A 219 -5.53 22.58 -26.97
N PRO A 220 -4.61 23.45 -27.44
CA PRO A 220 -3.68 23.10 -28.52
C PRO A 220 -2.86 21.83 -28.28
N HIS A 221 -2.46 21.56 -27.03
CA HIS A 221 -1.70 20.35 -26.68
C HIS A 221 -2.55 19.08 -26.71
N PHE A 222 -3.86 19.21 -26.48
CA PHE A 222 -4.81 18.09 -26.42
C PHE A 222 -5.60 17.90 -27.72
N ALA A 223 -5.51 18.82 -28.68
CA ALA A 223 -6.28 18.80 -29.92
C ALA A 223 -6.08 17.52 -30.74
N ARG A 224 -4.89 16.92 -30.68
CA ARG A 224 -4.51 15.69 -31.39
C ARG A 224 -4.30 14.50 -30.45
N ALA A 225 -4.95 14.50 -29.30
CA ALA A 225 -4.95 13.34 -28.41
C ALA A 225 -5.57 12.13 -29.13
N ALA A 226 -4.92 10.97 -29.02
CA ALA A 226 -5.45 9.72 -29.56
C ALA A 226 -6.66 9.26 -28.74
N GLU A 227 -7.54 8.45 -29.33
CA GLU A 227 -8.71 7.88 -28.63
C GLU A 227 -8.32 7.10 -27.37
N SER A 228 -7.14 6.47 -27.39
CA SER A 228 -6.60 5.73 -26.26
C SER A 228 -6.13 6.60 -25.09
N HIS A 229 -6.01 7.92 -25.27
CA HIS A 229 -5.43 8.81 -24.26
C HIS A 229 -6.23 8.82 -22.95
N VAL A 230 -7.57 8.96 -23.02
CA VAL A 230 -8.43 8.98 -21.81
C VAL A 230 -8.43 7.63 -21.09
N PRO A 231 -8.63 6.48 -21.76
CA PRO A 231 -8.49 5.17 -21.11
C PRO A 231 -7.12 4.96 -20.45
N HIS A 232 -6.03 5.36 -21.11
CA HIS A 232 -4.68 5.22 -20.56
C HIS A 232 -4.47 6.09 -19.31
N LEU A 233 -4.95 7.35 -19.34
CA LEU A 233 -4.93 8.23 -18.18
C LEU A 233 -5.75 7.64 -17.03
N ALA A 234 -6.93 7.09 -17.30
CA ALA A 234 -7.76 6.47 -16.27
C ALA A 234 -7.07 5.27 -15.61
N MET A 235 -6.51 4.35 -16.40
CA MET A 235 -5.76 3.20 -15.88
C MET A 235 -4.55 3.65 -15.05
N TRP A 236 -3.83 4.68 -15.51
CA TRP A 236 -2.70 5.25 -14.79
C TRP A 236 -3.13 5.77 -13.40
N LEU A 237 -4.16 6.61 -13.35
CA LEU A 237 -4.63 7.17 -12.07
C LEU A 237 -5.18 6.08 -11.14
N VAL A 238 -5.90 5.07 -11.66
CA VAL A 238 -6.38 3.94 -10.87
C VAL A 238 -5.22 3.27 -10.14
N GLU A 239 -4.14 2.96 -10.86
CA GLU A 239 -3.00 2.25 -10.29
C GLU A 239 -2.21 3.12 -9.29
N VAL A 240 -1.97 4.39 -9.65
CA VAL A 240 -1.26 5.36 -8.79
C VAL A 240 -1.90 5.46 -7.39
N PHE A 241 -3.24 5.52 -7.33
CA PHE A 241 -3.96 5.76 -6.07
C PHE A 241 -4.32 4.49 -5.29
N GLY A 242 -3.73 3.34 -5.66
CA GLY A 242 -3.87 2.08 -4.92
C GLY A 242 -4.96 1.14 -5.44
N GLY A 243 -5.48 1.38 -6.65
CA GLY A 243 -6.37 0.46 -7.33
C GLY A 243 -5.64 -0.71 -8.01
N PRO A 244 -6.36 -1.56 -8.76
CA PRO A 244 -5.76 -2.66 -9.51
C PRO A 244 -4.69 -2.19 -10.51
N LYS A 245 -3.70 -3.04 -10.81
CA LYS A 245 -2.59 -2.77 -11.74
C LYS A 245 -3.02 -2.75 -13.22
N LEU A 246 -3.98 -1.91 -13.58
CA LEU A 246 -4.55 -1.86 -14.92
C LEU A 246 -3.58 -1.27 -15.94
N TYR A 247 -2.79 -0.27 -15.55
CA TYR A 247 -1.89 0.41 -16.47
C TYR A 247 -0.67 -0.46 -16.74
N SER A 248 0.02 -0.90 -15.69
CA SER A 248 1.29 -1.61 -15.87
C SER A 248 1.13 -2.98 -16.52
N GLU A 249 0.01 -3.65 -16.27
CA GLU A 249 -0.29 -4.91 -16.95
C GLU A 249 -0.67 -4.75 -18.43
N THR A 250 -1.13 -3.56 -18.84
CA THR A 250 -1.57 -3.28 -20.20
C THR A 250 -0.49 -2.59 -21.04
N LEU A 251 0.26 -1.67 -20.44
CA LEU A 251 1.16 -0.73 -21.12
C LEU A 251 2.61 -0.80 -20.62
N GLY A 252 2.89 -1.59 -19.59
CA GLY A 252 4.23 -1.77 -19.04
C GLY A 252 4.61 -0.71 -18.01
N ASP A 253 5.64 0.07 -18.30
CA ASP A 253 6.23 1.03 -17.36
C ASP A 253 5.82 2.48 -17.66
N ILE A 254 6.52 3.44 -17.05
CA ILE A 254 6.26 4.87 -17.23
C ILE A 254 6.62 5.39 -18.64
N ALA A 255 7.42 4.67 -19.42
CA ALA A 255 8.03 5.18 -20.64
C ALA A 255 7.02 5.72 -21.69
N PRO A 256 5.84 5.12 -21.91
CA PRO A 256 4.83 5.67 -22.81
C PRO A 256 4.35 7.07 -22.41
N ILE A 257 4.21 7.35 -21.11
CA ILE A 257 3.82 8.66 -20.60
C ILE A 257 4.95 9.67 -20.80
N LEU A 258 6.20 9.31 -20.48
CA LEU A 258 7.33 10.23 -20.65
C LEU A 258 7.53 10.60 -22.12
N ARG A 259 7.44 9.64 -23.04
CA ARG A 259 7.51 9.92 -24.49
C ARG A 259 6.40 10.88 -24.96
N ARG A 260 5.21 10.82 -24.36
CA ARG A 260 4.09 11.68 -24.77
C ARG A 260 4.28 13.14 -24.37
N HIS A 261 5.02 13.39 -23.29
CA HIS A 261 5.30 14.74 -22.78
C HIS A 261 6.61 15.32 -23.30
N ALA A 262 7.50 14.50 -23.84
CA ALA A 262 8.80 14.93 -24.38
C ALA A 262 8.63 15.95 -25.52
N GLY A 263 9.42 17.02 -25.48
CA GLY A 263 9.45 18.05 -26.52
C GLY A 263 8.24 18.99 -26.57
N LEU A 264 7.26 18.85 -25.64
CA LEU A 264 6.10 19.74 -25.60
C LEU A 264 6.41 21.17 -25.16
N ARG A 265 7.59 21.40 -24.56
CA ARG A 265 8.04 22.71 -24.04
C ARG A 265 6.98 23.37 -23.15
N ILE A 266 6.50 22.62 -22.15
CA ILE A 266 5.46 23.06 -21.22
C ILE A 266 6.01 24.22 -20.39
N ASP A 267 5.33 25.37 -20.40
CA ASP A 267 5.69 26.53 -19.58
C ASP A 267 4.96 26.55 -18.22
N ASP A 268 5.33 27.49 -17.34
CA ASP A 268 4.74 27.60 -16.01
C ASP A 268 3.25 27.94 -16.05
N ALA A 269 2.81 28.78 -17.00
CA ALA A 269 1.41 29.16 -17.13
C ALA A 269 0.54 27.96 -17.53
N GLN A 270 1.03 27.14 -18.47
CA GLN A 270 0.40 25.89 -18.89
C GLN A 270 0.36 24.88 -17.74
N ARG A 271 1.48 24.69 -17.02
CA ARG A 271 1.53 23.79 -15.85
C ARG A 271 0.50 24.21 -14.79
N GLU A 272 0.49 25.48 -14.41
CA GLU A 272 -0.42 25.99 -13.38
C GLU A 272 -1.88 25.91 -13.82
N ARG A 273 -2.16 26.21 -15.09
CA ARG A 273 -3.51 26.09 -15.64
C ARG A 273 -3.97 24.63 -15.66
N PHE A 274 -3.10 23.69 -16.02
CA PHE A 274 -3.38 22.26 -15.98
C PHE A 274 -3.80 21.80 -14.58
N VAL A 275 -3.04 22.20 -13.54
CA VAL A 275 -3.36 21.84 -12.15
C VAL A 275 -4.72 22.40 -11.72
N ARG A 276 -5.03 23.66 -12.08
CA ARG A 276 -6.33 24.27 -11.76
C ARG A 276 -7.49 23.55 -12.44
N VAL A 277 -7.36 23.27 -13.74
CA VAL A 277 -8.40 22.55 -14.50
C VAL A 277 -8.62 21.14 -13.95
N ALA A 278 -7.54 20.45 -13.57
CA ALA A 278 -7.63 19.14 -12.95
C ALA A 278 -8.30 19.19 -11.56
N ALA A 279 -8.00 20.21 -10.76
CA ALA A 279 -8.64 20.43 -9.47
C ALA A 279 -10.15 20.67 -9.60
N ASP A 280 -10.57 21.46 -10.59
CA ASP A 280 -12.00 21.69 -10.88
C ASP A 280 -12.71 20.41 -11.32
N ALA A 281 -12.06 19.58 -12.14
CA ALA A 281 -12.58 18.27 -12.53
C ALA A 281 -12.72 17.34 -11.32
N ALA A 282 -11.69 17.28 -10.46
CA ALA A 282 -11.72 16.48 -9.24
C ALA A 282 -12.82 16.95 -8.28
N ALA A 283 -13.03 18.26 -8.16
CA ALA A 283 -14.12 18.83 -7.36
C ALA A 283 -15.52 18.47 -7.85
N HIS A 284 -15.68 18.27 -9.15
CA HIS A 284 -16.94 17.81 -9.74
C HIS A 284 -17.15 16.31 -9.49
N VAL A 285 -16.13 15.50 -9.72
CA VAL A 285 -16.29 14.03 -9.84
C VAL A 285 -16.10 13.30 -8.51
N VAL A 286 -15.20 13.77 -7.64
CA VAL A 286 -14.80 13.07 -6.42
C VAL A 286 -15.52 13.65 -5.21
N ALA A 287 -16.40 12.85 -4.61
CA ALA A 287 -17.22 13.28 -3.48
C ALA A 287 -16.42 13.41 -2.17
N ASP A 288 -15.46 12.50 -1.94
CA ASP A 288 -14.63 12.53 -0.74
C ASP A 288 -13.61 13.68 -0.81
N VAL A 289 -13.70 14.60 0.14
CA VAL A 289 -12.87 15.80 0.20
C VAL A 289 -11.38 15.46 0.35
N ARG A 290 -11.06 14.48 1.20
CA ARG A 290 -9.68 14.09 1.49
C ARG A 290 -9.04 13.43 0.27
N ALA A 291 -9.77 12.56 -0.42
CA ALA A 291 -9.33 11.91 -1.65
C ALA A 291 -9.10 12.96 -2.75
N ARG A 292 -10.03 13.91 -2.90
CA ARG A 292 -9.88 15.02 -3.85
C ARG A 292 -8.61 15.83 -3.60
N GLU A 293 -8.34 16.21 -2.35
CA GLU A 293 -7.11 16.95 -2.00
C GLU A 293 -5.85 16.16 -2.30
N ALA A 294 -5.84 14.85 -2.00
CA ALA A 294 -4.70 13.99 -2.29
C ALA A 294 -4.46 13.84 -3.80
N ILE A 295 -5.52 13.70 -4.60
CA ILE A 295 -5.46 13.66 -6.06
C ILE A 295 -4.85 14.95 -6.61
N VAL A 296 -5.29 16.11 -6.10
CA VAL A 296 -4.76 17.42 -6.56
C VAL A 296 -3.28 17.58 -6.22
N ARG A 297 -2.82 17.11 -5.05
CA ARG A 297 -1.38 17.11 -4.71
C ARG A 297 -0.56 16.27 -5.67
N TYR A 298 -1.01 15.04 -5.96
CA TYR A 298 -0.36 14.17 -6.94
C TYR A 298 -0.30 14.82 -8.32
N VAL A 299 -1.42 15.40 -8.79
CA VAL A 299 -1.47 16.06 -10.09
C VAL A 299 -0.51 17.26 -10.15
N ALA A 300 -0.40 18.04 -9.08
CA ALA A 300 0.55 19.15 -9.00
C ALA A 300 2.01 18.67 -9.05
N TRP A 301 2.33 17.58 -8.36
CA TRP A 301 3.64 16.93 -8.45
C TRP A 301 3.91 16.41 -9.87
N GLY A 302 2.98 15.65 -10.44
CA GLY A 302 3.11 15.07 -11.78
C GLY A 302 3.22 16.12 -12.88
N ALA A 303 2.54 17.26 -12.74
CA ALA A 303 2.64 18.38 -13.68
C ALA A 303 4.04 19.01 -13.68
N ARG A 304 4.72 19.08 -12.53
CA ARG A 304 6.14 19.51 -12.46
C ARG A 304 7.04 18.51 -13.19
N VAL A 305 6.87 17.22 -12.92
CA VAL A 305 7.64 16.15 -13.60
C VAL A 305 7.41 16.18 -15.11
N ALA A 306 6.17 16.36 -15.57
CA ALA A 306 5.84 16.48 -16.98
C ALA A 306 6.49 17.71 -17.63
N GLN A 307 6.52 18.84 -16.92
CA GLN A 307 7.18 20.06 -17.37
C GLN A 307 8.68 19.84 -17.55
N GLU A 308 9.36 19.28 -16.55
CA GLU A 308 10.78 18.95 -16.62
C GLU A 308 11.09 17.98 -17.77
N ASN A 309 10.25 16.96 -17.96
CA ASN A 309 10.36 15.99 -19.04
C ASN A 309 10.08 16.58 -20.44
N SER A 310 9.41 17.73 -20.52
CA SER A 310 9.10 18.38 -21.81
C SER A 310 10.26 19.14 -22.43
N ALA A 311 11.37 19.30 -21.70
CA ALA A 311 12.58 19.96 -22.18
C ALA A 311 13.26 19.12 -23.29
N PRO A 312 13.77 19.76 -24.38
CA PRO A 312 14.32 19.04 -25.55
C PRO A 312 15.51 18.12 -25.23
N GLU A 313 16.32 18.50 -24.25
CA GLU A 313 17.58 17.83 -23.89
C GLU A 313 17.39 16.75 -22.79
N ARG A 314 16.17 16.59 -22.25
CA ARG A 314 15.93 15.71 -21.10
C ARG A 314 15.85 14.26 -21.56
N VAL A 315 16.72 13.42 -20.99
CA VAL A 315 16.61 11.96 -21.08
C VAL A 315 15.92 11.45 -19.80
N PRO A 316 14.61 11.16 -19.83
CA PRO A 316 13.91 10.58 -18.70
C PRO A 316 14.43 9.18 -18.34
N ASN A 317 14.32 8.82 -17.05
CA ASN A 317 14.46 7.43 -16.62
C ASN A 317 13.23 6.62 -17.06
N ALA A 318 13.33 6.00 -18.23
CA ALA A 318 12.25 5.21 -18.83
C ALA A 318 11.96 3.91 -18.07
N GLN A 319 12.88 3.45 -17.23
CA GLN A 319 12.78 2.19 -16.49
C GLN A 319 12.09 2.33 -15.13
N ALA A 320 11.63 3.53 -14.76
CA ALA A 320 10.86 3.70 -13.54
C ALA A 320 9.45 3.07 -13.67
N GLY A 321 8.97 2.43 -12.60
CA GLY A 321 7.62 1.87 -12.55
C GLY A 321 6.54 2.95 -12.47
N VAL A 322 5.27 2.51 -12.47
CA VAL A 322 4.14 3.38 -12.10
C VAL A 322 4.34 3.82 -10.64
N PRO A 323 4.33 5.13 -10.34
CA PRO A 323 4.49 5.60 -8.97
C PRO A 323 3.26 5.25 -8.14
N THR A 324 3.46 4.97 -6.85
CA THR A 324 2.38 4.88 -5.87
C THR A 324 2.20 6.25 -5.20
N TRP A 325 0.95 6.59 -4.85
CA TRP A 325 0.64 7.80 -4.11
C TRP A 325 -0.37 7.49 -2.98
N GLY A 326 0.11 7.57 -1.76
CA GLY A 326 -0.63 7.37 -0.52
C GLY A 326 -1.12 8.67 0.11
N TRP A 327 -1.79 8.52 1.25
CA TRP A 327 -2.42 9.63 1.96
C TRP A 327 -1.44 10.70 2.45
N ASP A 328 -0.23 10.29 2.83
CA ASP A 328 0.78 11.12 3.48
C ASP A 328 1.88 11.63 2.52
N ASP A 329 1.79 11.28 1.24
CA ASP A 329 2.73 11.74 0.22
C ASP A 329 2.55 13.23 -0.09
N ARG A 330 3.68 13.90 -0.33
CA ARG A 330 3.82 15.37 -0.49
C ARG A 330 4.51 15.74 -1.80
#